data_AF-A0A3D0NS56-F1
#
_entry.id   AF-A0A3D0NS56-F1
#
_cell.length_a   1.000
_cell.length_b   1.000
_cell.length_c   1.000
_cell.angle_alpha   90.00
_cell.angle_beta   90.00
_cell.angle_gamma   90.00
#
_symmetry.space_group_name_H-M   'P 1'
#
loop_
_entity.id
_entity.type
_entity.pdbx_description
1 polymer ?
#
loop_
_entity_poly.entity_id
_entity_poly.type
_entity_poly.pdbx_seq_one_letter_code
_entity_poly.pdbx_strand_id
1 'polypeptide(L)'
;GLYHPPTLADTVTLCADLLLLFEEQHISVIRLGLHDSDSLRQEQLAGVFHPAFRELCESEILYRHTLEVLQQHNITGGTVIFAVHPSSVSRFVGQKRQNIQRLSQIGITAVVRQNHSLSKYQVSA
;
A
#
# COMPACT_ATOMS: atom_id res chain seq x y z
N GLY A 1 -21.55 24.31 11.40
CA GLY A 1 -20.55 24.24 10.31
C GLY A 1 -20.72 22.94 9.55
N LEU A 2 -20.35 22.90 8.27
CA LEU A 2 -20.39 21.68 7.46
C LEU A 2 -19.04 20.94 7.60
N TYR A 3 -19.04 19.83 8.33
CA TYR A 3 -17.89 18.94 8.44
C TYR A 3 -17.72 18.18 7.11
N HIS A 4 -16.52 18.21 6.54
CA HIS A 4 -16.15 17.43 5.36
C HIS A 4 -15.15 16.34 5.79
N PRO A 5 -15.57 15.07 5.89
CA PRO A 5 -14.66 13.99 6.21
C PRO A 5 -13.63 13.79 5.08
N PRO A 6 -12.39 13.37 5.41
CA PRO A 6 -11.39 13.01 4.40
C PRO A 6 -11.87 11.83 3.54
N THR A 7 -11.37 11.75 2.30
CA THR A 7 -11.68 10.61 1.43
C THR A 7 -10.91 9.35 1.89
N LEU A 8 -11.31 8.18 1.38
CA LEU A 8 -10.54 6.94 1.57
C LEU A 8 -9.10 7.10 1.09
N ALA A 9 -8.88 7.72 -0.07
CA ALA A 9 -7.55 7.90 -0.64
C ALA A 9 -6.66 8.81 0.24
N ASP A 10 -7.22 9.91 0.75
CA ASP A 10 -6.51 10.82 1.66
C ASP A 10 -6.12 10.10 2.95
N THR A 11 -7.05 9.31 3.50
CA THR A 11 -6.84 8.58 4.75
C THR A 11 -5.82 7.45 4.58
N VAL A 12 -5.88 6.70 3.47
CA VAL A 12 -4.88 5.67 3.11
C VAL A 12 -3.50 6.30 2.98
N THR A 13 -3.39 7.45 2.33
CA THR A 13 -2.13 8.18 2.13
C THR A 13 -1.53 8.58 3.47
N LEU A 14 -2.31 9.23 4.34
CA LEU A 14 -1.85 9.64 5.66
C LEU A 14 -1.44 8.43 6.53
N CYS A 15 -2.25 7.38 6.55
CA CYS A 15 -1.96 6.21 7.37
C CYS A 15 -0.78 5.38 6.84
N ALA A 16 -0.50 5.41 5.54
CA ALA A 16 0.73 4.84 4.97
C ALA A 16 1.97 5.53 5.54
N ASP A 17 1.97 6.86 5.60
CA ASP A 17 3.07 7.65 6.15
C ASP A 17 3.26 7.35 7.65
N LEU A 18 2.17 7.27 8.40
CA LEU A 18 2.21 6.94 9.84
C LEU A 18 2.71 5.51 10.08
N LEU A 19 2.34 4.54 9.24
CA LEU A 19 2.86 3.18 9.34
C LEU A 19 4.38 3.15 9.17
N LEU A 20 4.91 3.86 8.17
CA LEU A 20 6.35 3.97 7.94
C LEU A 20 7.05 4.63 9.13
N LEU A 21 6.51 5.75 9.63
CA LEU A 21 7.04 6.44 10.79
C LEU A 21 7.19 5.51 12.00
N PHE A 22 6.16 4.74 12.33
CA PHE A 22 6.24 3.80 13.46
C PHE A 22 7.22 2.64 13.19
N GLU A 23 7.26 2.12 11.97
CA GLU A 23 8.21 1.07 11.57
C GLU A 23 9.67 1.53 11.72
N GLU A 24 9.98 2.76 11.28
CA GLU A 24 11.31 3.39 11.41
C GLU A 24 11.73 3.57 12.88
N GLN A 25 10.76 3.83 13.76
CA GLN A 25 11.00 3.90 15.21
C GLN A 25 10.99 2.52 15.89
N HIS A 26 10.95 1.43 15.13
CA HIS A 26 10.83 0.05 15.62
C HIS A 26 9.59 -0.21 16.48
N ILE A 27 8.50 0.52 16.23
CA ILE A 27 7.21 0.40 16.91
C ILE A 27 6.26 -0.40 16.04
N SER A 28 5.89 -1.59 16.49
CA SER A 28 4.96 -2.46 15.76
C SER A 28 3.51 -1.98 15.89
N VAL A 29 2.91 -1.56 14.77
CA VAL A 29 1.48 -1.26 14.70
C VAL A 29 0.67 -2.56 14.62
N ILE A 30 0.03 -2.93 15.72
CA ILE A 30 -0.75 -4.16 15.85
C ILE A 30 -2.12 -4.09 15.16
N ARG A 31 -2.71 -2.89 15.04
CA ARG A 31 -4.03 -2.67 14.43
C ARG A 31 -4.07 -1.32 13.73
N LEU A 32 -4.62 -1.30 12.51
CA LEU A 32 -4.89 -0.10 11.75
C LEU A 32 -6.27 -0.21 11.10
N GLY A 33 -7.15 0.76 11.38
CA GLY A 33 -8.55 0.73 10.98
C GLY A 33 -9.49 0.29 12.12
N LEU A 34 -10.79 0.41 11.86
CA LEU A 34 -11.84 0.03 12.81
C LEU A 34 -12.06 -1.48 12.83
N HIS A 35 -12.57 -1.99 13.95
CA HIS A 35 -12.98 -3.39 14.04
C HIS A 35 -14.19 -3.63 13.15
N ASP A 36 -14.08 -4.59 12.23
CA ASP A 36 -15.20 -4.96 11.36
C ASP A 36 -16.27 -5.70 12.18
N SER A 37 -17.40 -5.06 12.43
CA SER A 37 -18.60 -5.67 13.01
C SER A 37 -19.83 -5.31 12.18
N ASP A 38 -20.82 -6.21 12.17
CA ASP A 38 -22.06 -6.00 11.40
C ASP A 38 -22.78 -4.70 11.82
N SER A 39 -22.72 -4.35 13.11
CA SER A 39 -23.23 -3.08 13.63
C SER A 39 -22.52 -1.86 13.03
N LEU A 40 -21.19 -1.91 12.89
CA LEU A 40 -20.42 -0.80 12.35
C LEU A 40 -20.73 -0.55 10.87
N ARG A 41 -21.00 -1.61 10.10
CA ARG A 41 -21.39 -1.49 8.68
C ARG A 41 -22.76 -0.84 8.51
N GLN A 42 -23.68 -1.05 9.46
CA GLN A 42 -25.03 -0.52 9.42
C GLN A 42 -25.12 0.92 9.97
N GLU A 43 -24.25 1.28 10.90
CA GLU A 43 -24.29 2.56 11.64
C GLU A 43 -23.27 3.60 11.13
N GLN A 44 -22.67 3.41 9.95
CA GLN A 44 -21.68 4.33 9.42
C GLN A 44 -22.30 5.68 9.04
N LEU A 45 -22.22 6.65 9.95
CA LEU A 45 -22.75 8.02 9.76
C LEU A 45 -21.85 8.90 8.88
N ALA A 46 -20.53 8.79 9.04
CA ALA A 46 -19.51 9.53 8.27
C ALA A 46 -18.12 8.90 8.46
N GLY A 47 -17.15 9.30 7.63
CA GLY A 47 -15.76 8.86 7.73
C GLY A 47 -15.44 7.59 6.93
N VAL A 48 -14.17 7.19 7.00
CA VAL A 48 -13.61 6.11 6.17
C VAL A 48 -13.64 4.78 6.92
N PHE A 49 -14.33 3.80 6.35
CA PHE A 49 -14.29 2.41 6.78
C PHE A 49 -13.93 1.53 5.59
N HIS A 50 -12.97 0.63 5.79
CA HIS A 50 -12.67 -0.42 4.83
C HIS A 50 -12.18 -1.67 5.57
N PRO A 51 -12.71 -2.88 5.29
CA PRO A 51 -12.34 -4.09 6.02
C PRO A 51 -10.86 -4.47 5.83
N ALA A 52 -10.28 -4.15 4.67
CA ALA A 52 -8.85 -4.35 4.37
C ALA A 52 -8.02 -3.06 4.48
N PHE A 53 -8.42 -2.12 5.34
CA PHE A 53 -7.81 -0.77 5.39
C PHE A 53 -6.28 -0.80 5.57
N ARG A 54 -5.77 -1.66 6.45
CA ARG A 54 -4.32 -1.85 6.63
C ARG A 54 -3.64 -2.27 5.33
N GLU A 55 -4.21 -3.24 4.60
CA GLU A 55 -3.64 -3.74 3.35
C GLU A 55 -3.59 -2.63 2.29
N LEU A 56 -4.60 -1.75 2.22
CA LEU A 56 -4.58 -0.58 1.33
C LEU A 56 -3.41 0.36 1.65
N CYS A 57 -3.19 0.67 2.93
CA CYS A 57 -2.08 1.52 3.36
C CYS A 57 -0.72 0.89 3.04
N GLU A 58 -0.55 -0.39 3.34
CA GLU A 58 0.70 -1.11 3.06
C GLU A 58 0.94 -1.31 1.55
N SER A 59 -0.13 -1.43 0.76
CA SER A 59 -0.08 -1.50 -0.70
C SER A 59 0.35 -0.17 -1.32
N GLU A 60 -0.12 0.95 -0.76
CA GLU A 60 0.27 2.29 -1.17
C GLU A 60 1.76 2.56 -0.86
N ILE A 61 2.26 2.14 0.31
CA ILE A 61 3.70 2.21 0.64
C ILE A 61 4.53 1.51 -0.43
N LEU A 62 4.21 0.25 -0.74
CA LEU A 62 4.97 -0.55 -1.71
C LEU A 62 4.91 0.06 -3.11
N TYR A 63 3.77 0.64 -3.51
CA TYR A 63 3.68 1.33 -4.80
C TYR A 63 4.63 2.52 -4.86
N ARG A 64 4.69 3.37 -3.83
CA ARG A 64 5.60 4.52 -3.79
C ARG A 64 7.06 4.09 -3.86
N HIS A 65 7.47 3.11 -3.04
CA HIS A 65 8.83 2.56 -3.11
C HIS A 65 9.14 1.94 -4.49
N THR A 66 8.15 1.36 -5.17
CA THR A 66 8.32 0.87 -6.55
C THR A 66 8.62 2.03 -7.52
N LEU A 67 7.93 3.16 -7.39
CA LEU A 67 8.20 4.35 -8.21
C LEU A 67 9.59 4.93 -7.92
N GLU A 68 10.01 4.94 -6.66
CA GLU A 68 11.36 5.38 -6.27
C GLU A 68 12.43 4.50 -6.91
N VAL A 69 12.27 3.18 -6.87
CA VAL A 69 13.20 2.23 -7.52
C VAL A 69 13.25 2.47 -9.04
N LEU A 70 12.09 2.64 -9.70
CA LEU A 70 12.05 2.96 -11.13
C LEU A 70 12.80 4.25 -11.45
N GLN A 71 12.61 5.29 -10.63
CA GLN A 71 13.30 6.57 -10.79
C GLN A 71 14.81 6.44 -10.57
N GLN A 72 15.25 5.74 -9.51
CA GLN A 72 16.66 5.52 -9.20
C GLN A 72 17.41 4.80 -10.34
N HIS A 73 16.75 3.88 -11.02
CA HIS A 73 17.31 3.14 -12.15
C HIS A 73 17.02 3.76 -13.52
N ASN A 74 16.37 4.93 -13.58
CA ASN A 74 15.95 5.60 -14.82
C ASN A 74 15.11 4.69 -15.75
N ILE A 75 14.25 3.84 -15.18
CA ILE A 75 13.40 2.92 -15.94
C ILE A 75 12.10 3.64 -16.30
N THR A 76 11.88 3.83 -17.60
CA THR A 76 10.71 4.57 -18.12
C THR A 76 9.70 3.70 -18.86
N GLY A 77 9.92 2.38 -18.94
CA GLY A 77 9.01 1.46 -19.61
C GLY A 77 9.57 0.05 -19.76
N GLY A 78 8.70 -0.88 -20.17
CA GLY A 78 9.05 -2.26 -20.46
C GLY A 78 8.76 -3.22 -19.30
N THR A 79 9.33 -4.42 -19.39
CA THR A 79 9.15 -5.46 -18.38
C THR A 79 10.19 -5.34 -17.28
N VAL A 80 9.75 -5.25 -16.03
CA VAL A 80 10.61 -5.09 -14.85
C VAL A 80 10.33 -6.21 -13.87
N ILE A 81 11.38 -6.83 -13.34
CA ILE A 81 11.28 -7.89 -12.34
C ILE A 81 11.48 -7.26 -10.97
N PHE A 82 10.41 -7.12 -10.20
CA PHE A 82 10.48 -6.63 -8.83
C PHE A 82 10.65 -7.79 -7.86
N ALA A 83 11.62 -7.69 -6.95
CA ALA A 83 11.71 -8.57 -5.81
C ALA A 83 11.15 -7.89 -4.55
N VAL A 84 10.34 -8.62 -3.80
CA VAL A 84 9.76 -8.20 -2.52
C VAL A 84 9.82 -9.35 -1.51
N HIS A 85 9.70 -9.02 -0.22
CA HIS A 85 9.54 -10.05 0.79
C HIS A 85 8.29 -10.91 0.51
N PRO A 86 8.31 -12.26 0.72
CA PRO A 86 7.16 -13.13 0.46
C PRO A 86 5.86 -12.67 1.11
N SER A 87 5.93 -12.14 2.34
CA SER A 87 4.75 -11.64 3.05
C SER A 87 4.13 -10.39 2.40
N SER A 88 4.86 -9.69 1.52
CA SER A 88 4.46 -8.43 0.90
C SER A 88 3.98 -8.59 -0.54
N VAL A 89 4.00 -9.80 -1.10
CA VAL A 89 3.55 -10.07 -2.48
C VAL A 89 2.11 -9.60 -2.72
N SER A 90 1.16 -9.95 -1.84
CA SER A 90 -0.26 -9.54 -1.98
C SER A 90 -0.39 -8.02 -2.01
N ARG A 91 0.29 -7.34 -1.09
CA ARG A 91 0.26 -5.87 -0.95
C ARG A 91 0.93 -5.18 -2.13
N PHE A 92 2.04 -5.74 -2.63
CA PHE A 92 2.72 -5.23 -3.82
C PHE A 92 1.79 -5.29 -5.03
N VAL A 93 1.14 -6.43 -5.26
CA VAL A 93 0.15 -6.61 -6.33
C VAL A 93 -1.04 -5.66 -6.13
N GLY A 94 -1.43 -5.46 -4.88
CA GLY A 94 -2.54 -4.61 -4.45
C GLY A 94 -3.90 -5.27 -4.63
N GLN A 95 -4.89 -4.78 -3.90
CA GLN A 95 -6.26 -5.26 -3.97
C GLN A 95 -6.76 -5.18 -5.43
N LYS A 96 -7.37 -6.26 -5.94
CA LYS A 96 -7.82 -6.34 -7.34
C LYS A 96 -6.73 -6.02 -8.37
N ARG A 97 -5.45 -6.25 -8.03
CA ARG A 97 -4.27 -5.97 -8.87
C ARG A 97 -4.09 -4.47 -9.17
N GLN A 98 -4.57 -3.59 -8.29
CA GLN A 98 -4.56 -2.14 -8.51
C GLN A 98 -3.15 -1.59 -8.81
N ASN A 99 -2.12 -2.04 -8.10
CA ASN A 99 -0.75 -1.57 -8.34
C ASN A 99 -0.21 -2.06 -9.68
N ILE A 100 -0.52 -3.28 -10.09
CA ILE A 100 -0.14 -3.78 -11.42
C ILE A 100 -0.80 -2.95 -12.52
N GLN A 101 -2.06 -2.57 -12.34
CA GLN A 101 -2.77 -1.69 -13.28
C GLN A 101 -2.15 -0.29 -13.32
N ARG A 102 -1.84 0.31 -12.15
CA ARG A 102 -1.16 1.60 -12.05
C ARG A 102 0.21 1.59 -12.72
N LEU A 103 1.00 0.53 -12.55
CA LEU A 103 2.31 0.36 -13.21
C LEU A 103 2.15 0.20 -14.74
N SER A 104 1.16 -0.57 -15.18
CA SER A 104 0.87 -0.73 -16.61
C SER A 104 0.48 0.59 -17.28
N GLN A 105 -0.25 1.47 -16.58
CA GLN A 105 -0.65 2.79 -17.09
C GLN A 105 0.54 3.72 -17.35
N ILE A 106 1.67 3.51 -16.64
CA ILE A 106 2.92 4.25 -16.86
C ILE A 106 3.92 3.47 -17.74
N GLY A 107 3.48 2.42 -18.44
CA GLY A 107 4.29 1.66 -19.39
C GLY A 107 5.13 0.53 -18.80
N ILE A 108 4.90 0.15 -17.54
CA ILE A 108 5.67 -0.90 -16.84
C ILE A 108 4.88 -2.20 -16.75
N THR A 109 5.45 -3.28 -17.29
CA THR A 109 4.96 -4.65 -17.08
C THR A 109 5.69 -5.28 -15.89
N ALA A 110 5.03 -5.32 -14.74
CA ALA A 110 5.64 -5.83 -13.51
C ALA A 110 5.59 -7.37 -13.42
N VAL A 111 6.75 -7.98 -13.16
CA VAL A 111 6.90 -9.39 -12.80
C VAL A 111 7.38 -9.46 -11.35
N VAL A 112 6.71 -10.23 -10.48
CA VAL A 112 7.03 -10.27 -9.05
C VAL A 112 7.81 -11.53 -8.69
N ARG A 113 8.90 -11.37 -7.95
CA ARG A 113 9.70 -12.44 -7.35
C ARG A 113 9.77 -12.26 -5.84
N GLN A 114 9.94 -13.37 -5.14
CA GLN A 114 10.05 -13.40 -3.69
C GLN A 114 11.52 -13.38 -3.29
N ASN A 115 11.89 -12.54 -2.32
CA ASN A 115 13.22 -12.50 -1.73
C ASN A 115 13.11 -12.35 -0.20
N HIS A 116 13.50 -13.39 0.54
CA HIS A 116 13.43 -13.43 2.01
C HIS A 116 14.41 -12.48 2.72
N SER A 117 15.42 -11.97 2.03
CA SER A 117 16.38 -11.03 2.60
C SER A 117 15.87 -9.59 2.68
N LEU A 118 14.77 -9.27 1.98
CA LEU A 118 14.21 -7.93 1.94
C LEU A 118 13.32 -7.67 3.16
N SER A 119 13.32 -6.43 3.64
CA SER A 119 12.40 -6.00 4.69
C SER A 119 10.96 -5.91 4.16
N LYS A 120 10.00 -5.79 5.09
CA LYS A 120 8.56 -5.82 4.78
C LYS A 120 8.15 -4.82 3.68
N TYR A 121 8.68 -3.61 3.70
CA TYR A 121 8.30 -2.56 2.76
C TYR A 121 9.35 -2.34 1.65
N GLN A 122 10.42 -3.12 1.62
CA GLN A 122 11.47 -2.95 0.63
C GLN A 122 11.08 -3.56 -0.72
N VAL A 123 11.43 -2.84 -1.79
CA VAL A 123 11.29 -3.26 -3.18
C VAL A 123 12.66 -3.13 -3.85
N SER A 124 13.03 -4.08 -4.70
CA SER A 124 14.18 -3.97 -5.59
C SER A 124 13.78 -4.35 -7.01
N ALA A 125 14.44 -3.79 -8.03
CA ALA A 125 14.22 -4.06 -9.46
C ALA A 125 15.49 -4.59 -10.15
#